data_AF-A0AAD8JP83-F1
#
_entry.id   AF-A0AAD8JP83-F1
#
_cell.length_a   1.000
_cell.length_b   1.000
_cell.length_c   1.000
_cell.angle_alpha   90.00
_cell.angle_beta   90.00
_cell.angle_gamma   90.00
#
_symmetry.space_group_name_H-M   'P 1'
#
loop_
_entity.id
_entity.type
_entity.pdbx_description
1 polymer ?
#
loop_
_entity_poly.entity_id
_entity_poly.type
_entity_poly.pdbx_seq_one_letter_code
_entity_poly.pdbx_strand_id
1 'polypeptide(L)'
;MVWVKYVLWIRSKPIKHGASYSSPFVPPNTVGDKSEKNHRKMQSAEQLVLDLSSPDLRENALLELSKKRELFQDLAPLLWNSFGTIAALLQEIVSIYPFLSPPNLTPAQSNRVCNALALLQCVASHPDTRMLFLNAHIPLYLYPFLNTTSKSRPFEYLRLTSLGVIGALVKVDDTEVISFLLSTEIIPLCLRTMEMGSELSKTVATFIVQKILLDDVGLDYICTTAERFFAVGRVLGNMVAALAEQPSSRLLKHIIRCYLRLSDNPRACDALRSCLPDMLRDATFSSCLREDPTTRRWLQQLVHNVQGPRVALQGGGGFDHMLVN
;
A
#
# COMPACT_ATOMS: atom_id res chain seq x y z
N MET A 1 -2.40 28.17 -6.75
CA MET A 1 -2.45 29.59 -6.34
C MET A 1 -3.36 29.86 -5.11
N VAL A 2 -3.93 28.82 -4.47
CA VAL A 2 -4.75 28.94 -3.24
C VAL A 2 -3.93 28.75 -1.95
N TRP A 3 -2.81 28.02 -2.02
CA TRP A 3 -1.95 27.71 -0.86
C TRP A 3 -1.13 28.91 -0.32
N VAL A 4 -0.77 29.88 -1.16
CA VAL A 4 0.04 31.04 -0.74
C VAL A 4 -0.78 32.03 0.13
N LYS A 5 -2.11 32.06 -0.02
CA LYS A 5 -2.97 32.95 0.78
C LYS A 5 -3.20 32.47 2.21
N TYR A 6 -3.15 31.16 2.47
CA TYR A 6 -3.34 30.61 3.82
C TYR A 6 -2.13 30.86 4.74
N VAL A 7 -0.92 30.90 4.17
CA VAL A 7 0.34 31.12 4.91
C VAL A 7 0.51 32.58 5.34
N LEU A 8 -0.07 33.54 4.61
CA LEU A 8 0.04 34.97 4.91
C LEU A 8 -0.95 35.49 5.95
N TRP A 9 -2.06 34.77 6.22
CA TRP A 9 -3.06 35.19 7.20
C TRP A 9 -2.63 34.94 8.66
N ILE A 10 -1.73 33.99 8.90
CA ILE A 10 -1.26 33.62 10.26
C ILE A 10 -0.19 34.61 10.79
N ARG A 11 0.33 35.52 9.96
CA ARG A 11 1.44 36.43 10.31
C ARG A 11 1.04 37.77 10.92
N SER A 12 -0.21 37.97 11.35
CA SER A 12 -0.63 39.27 11.89
C SER A 12 -1.63 39.18 13.03
N LYS A 13 -1.22 38.66 14.20
CA LYS A 13 -1.73 39.08 15.51
C LYS A 13 -0.65 39.01 16.59
N PRO A 14 -0.37 40.09 17.34
CA PRO A 14 0.53 40.06 18.49
C PRO A 14 -0.21 39.55 19.73
N ILE A 15 0.38 38.57 20.44
CA ILE A 15 -0.11 38.11 21.74
C ILE A 15 0.65 38.87 22.84
N LYS A 16 -0.11 39.53 23.72
CA LYS A 16 0.37 40.37 24.83
C LYS A 16 0.97 39.51 25.95
N HIS A 17 2.04 40.02 26.57
CA HIS A 17 2.67 39.48 27.77
C HIS A 17 1.79 39.76 29.01
N GLY A 18 1.75 38.80 29.95
CA GLY A 18 1.14 38.92 31.27
C GLY A 18 2.08 38.35 32.35
N ALA A 19 2.17 39.08 33.46
CA ALA A 19 3.28 39.10 34.41
C ALA A 19 3.26 38.05 35.55
N SER A 20 4.48 37.75 36.00
CA SER A 20 5.00 37.33 37.32
C SER A 20 4.09 36.98 38.51
N TYR A 21 4.48 35.94 39.26
CA TYR A 21 4.58 35.95 40.73
C TYR A 21 5.75 35.08 41.22
N SER A 22 6.42 35.54 42.28
CA SER A 22 7.71 35.08 42.79
C SER A 22 7.66 34.59 44.25
N SER A 23 8.38 33.49 44.51
CA SER A 23 9.16 33.12 45.73
C SER A 23 8.44 32.68 47.03
N PRO A 24 9.09 31.98 48.00
CA PRO A 24 10.54 31.73 48.17
C PRO A 24 11.01 30.29 48.53
N PHE A 25 12.35 30.16 48.52
CA PHE A 25 13.30 29.09 48.88
C PHE A 25 13.26 28.60 50.34
N VAL A 26 13.72 27.35 50.64
CA VAL A 26 14.73 26.93 51.67
C VAL A 26 15.07 25.39 51.54
N PRO A 27 16.36 24.95 51.51
CA PRO A 27 16.86 23.55 51.70
C PRO A 27 17.45 23.35 53.14
N PRO A 28 18.13 22.25 53.60
CA PRO A 28 18.72 21.08 52.91
C PRO A 28 18.61 19.69 53.65
N ASN A 29 18.96 18.57 52.99
CA ASN A 29 20.04 17.66 53.43
C ASN A 29 20.21 16.40 52.55
N THR A 30 21.49 16.07 52.38
CA THR A 30 22.12 14.96 51.66
C THR A 30 22.05 13.62 52.39
N VAL A 31 21.77 12.50 51.69
CA VAL A 31 22.55 11.24 51.75
C VAL A 31 22.40 10.53 50.40
N GLY A 32 23.52 10.11 49.82
CA GLY A 32 23.57 9.56 48.46
C GLY A 32 23.05 8.13 48.34
N ASP A 33 22.74 7.76 47.10
CA ASP A 33 23.06 6.42 46.64
C ASP A 33 23.44 6.43 45.16
N LYS A 34 24.57 5.79 44.87
CA LYS A 34 25.19 5.68 43.56
C LYS A 34 24.50 4.56 42.78
N SER A 35 23.35 4.83 42.19
CA SER A 35 22.67 3.88 41.28
C SER A 35 22.23 4.49 39.94
N GLU A 36 22.66 5.72 39.63
CA GLU A 36 22.13 6.52 38.52
C GLU A 36 22.84 6.37 37.15
N LYS A 37 23.68 5.35 36.93
CA LYS A 37 24.49 5.28 35.69
C LYS A 37 24.15 4.21 34.66
N ASN A 38 23.11 3.39 34.84
CA ASN A 38 22.76 2.36 33.85
C ASN A 38 21.29 2.28 33.41
N HIS A 39 20.44 3.27 33.74
CA HIS A 39 19.20 3.47 33.00
C HIS A 39 19.47 4.45 31.85
N ARG A 40 19.79 3.94 30.64
CA ARG A 40 19.56 4.74 29.42
C ARG A 40 18.09 5.15 29.46
N LYS A 41 17.80 6.41 29.78
CA LYS A 41 16.43 6.97 29.77
C LYS A 41 15.79 6.58 28.44
N MET A 42 14.87 5.63 28.46
CA MET A 42 14.10 5.29 27.27
C MET A 42 13.29 6.55 26.95
N GLN A 43 13.63 7.24 25.87
CA GLN A 43 12.87 8.41 25.44
C GLN A 43 11.41 7.99 25.24
N SER A 44 10.47 8.73 25.83
CA SER A 44 9.04 8.47 25.64
C SER A 44 8.69 8.68 24.17
N ALA A 45 7.61 8.03 23.72
CA ALA A 45 7.10 8.22 22.36
C ALA A 45 6.80 9.69 22.08
N GLU A 46 6.29 10.44 23.07
CA GLU A 46 5.96 11.86 22.92
C GLU A 46 7.21 12.69 22.64
N GLN A 47 8.32 12.45 23.36
CA GLN A 47 9.56 13.18 23.12
C GLN A 47 10.11 12.89 21.73
N LEU A 48 10.10 11.63 21.30
CA LEU A 48 10.52 11.26 19.96
C LEU A 48 9.64 11.90 18.87
N VAL A 49 8.33 12.01 19.12
CA VAL A 49 7.39 12.66 18.19
C VAL A 49 7.64 14.18 18.13
N LEU A 50 7.94 14.82 19.25
CA LEU A 50 8.35 16.23 19.29
C LEU A 50 9.65 16.45 18.51
N ASP A 51 10.62 15.56 18.69
CA ASP A 51 11.93 15.61 18.02
C ASP A 51 11.81 15.53 16.49
N LEU A 52 10.73 14.95 15.93
CA LEU A 52 10.47 14.95 14.47
C LEU A 52 10.33 16.37 13.89
N SER A 53 9.90 17.35 14.69
CA SER A 53 9.73 18.73 14.26
C SER A 53 11.08 19.44 14.08
N SER A 54 12.12 19.00 14.79
CA SER A 54 13.47 19.58 14.73
C SER A 54 14.30 18.90 13.64
N PRO A 55 14.78 19.61 12.60
CA PRO A 55 15.58 19.01 11.52
C PRO A 55 16.81 18.24 12.00
N ASP A 56 17.46 18.71 13.06
CA ASP A 56 18.69 18.13 13.60
C ASP A 56 18.44 16.81 14.36
N LEU A 57 17.26 16.67 14.96
CA LEU A 57 16.88 15.48 15.76
C LEU A 57 16.05 14.48 14.97
N ARG A 58 15.42 14.94 13.88
CA ARG A 58 14.43 14.18 13.11
C ARG A 58 14.94 12.84 12.62
N GLU A 59 16.18 12.76 12.11
CA GLU A 59 16.71 11.51 11.57
C GLU A 59 16.79 10.40 12.63
N ASN A 60 17.27 10.74 13.82
CA ASN A 60 17.32 9.82 14.95
C ASN A 60 15.92 9.45 15.44
N ALA A 61 15.02 10.44 15.53
CA ALA A 61 13.64 10.22 15.93
C ALA A 61 12.89 9.28 14.98
N LEU A 62 13.05 9.44 13.66
CA LEU A 62 12.50 8.55 12.64
C LEU A 62 12.99 7.11 12.84
N LEU A 63 14.30 6.92 13.06
CA LEU A 63 14.89 5.60 13.26
C LEU A 63 14.35 4.92 14.52
N GLU A 64 14.28 5.64 15.64
CA GLU A 64 13.83 5.07 16.92
C GLU A 64 12.32 4.79 16.92
N LEU A 65 11.49 5.69 16.39
CA LEU A 65 10.05 5.47 16.29
C LEU A 65 9.72 4.33 15.33
N SER A 66 10.38 4.24 14.17
CA SER A 66 10.10 3.17 13.20
C SER A 66 10.44 1.77 13.74
N LYS A 67 11.49 1.65 14.56
CA LYS A 67 11.83 0.40 15.26
C LYS A 67 10.84 0.03 16.37
N LYS A 68 10.36 1.04 17.10
CA LYS A 68 9.52 0.86 18.29
C LYS A 68 8.02 0.96 18.00
N ARG A 69 7.62 1.10 16.74
CA ARG A 69 6.23 1.34 16.33
C ARG A 69 5.23 0.29 16.82
N GLU A 70 5.67 -0.94 17.06
CA GLU A 70 4.82 -2.03 17.59
C GLU A 70 4.66 -1.97 19.12
N LEU A 71 5.53 -1.24 19.82
CA LEU A 71 5.51 -1.10 21.28
C LEU A 71 4.54 -0.02 21.75
N PHE A 72 4.09 0.85 20.84
CA PHE A 72 3.29 2.02 21.15
C PHE A 72 1.89 1.88 20.53
N GLN A 73 0.90 1.44 21.33
CA GLN A 73 -0.46 1.21 20.86
C GLN A 73 -1.11 2.47 20.27
N ASP A 74 -0.87 3.64 20.87
CA ASP A 74 -1.47 4.91 20.46
C ASP A 74 -0.53 5.80 19.60
N LEU A 75 0.48 5.21 18.97
CA LEU A 75 1.44 6.00 18.17
C LEU A 75 0.79 6.72 16.99
N ALA A 76 -0.18 6.09 16.32
CA ALA A 76 -0.81 6.69 15.15
C ALA A 76 -1.63 7.95 15.50
N PRO A 77 -2.54 7.93 16.49
CA PRO A 77 -3.18 9.14 17.00
C PRO A 77 -2.18 10.20 17.49
N LEU A 78 -1.10 9.80 18.17
CA LEU A 78 -0.07 10.73 18.64
C LEU A 78 0.64 11.43 17.47
N LEU A 79 1.04 10.69 16.43
CA LEU A 79 1.67 11.22 15.22
C LEU A 79 0.73 12.18 14.47
N TRP A 80 -0.56 11.86 14.41
CA TRP A 80 -1.53 12.65 13.67
C TRP A 80 -1.87 13.97 14.37
N ASN A 81 -2.08 13.92 15.68
CA ASN A 81 -2.54 15.08 16.46
C ASN A 81 -1.39 15.98 16.93
N SER A 82 -0.14 15.50 16.89
CA SER A 82 1.01 16.33 17.20
C SER A 82 1.25 17.40 16.13
N PHE A 83 1.43 18.64 16.57
CA PHE A 83 1.58 19.80 15.70
C PHE A 83 2.80 19.65 14.77
N GLY A 84 2.57 19.77 13.46
CA GLY A 84 3.63 19.74 12.46
C GLY A 84 4.23 18.37 12.15
N THR A 85 3.86 17.31 12.89
CA THR A 85 4.45 15.98 12.72
C THR A 85 4.17 15.38 11.35
N ILE A 86 2.91 15.36 10.89
CA ILE A 86 2.57 14.86 9.54
C ILE A 86 3.25 15.71 8.45
N ALA A 87 3.33 17.02 8.63
CA ALA A 87 4.03 17.90 7.68
C ALA A 87 5.53 17.60 7.61
N ALA A 88 6.18 17.28 8.74
CA ALA A 88 7.58 16.85 8.78
C ALA A 88 7.78 15.52 8.05
N LEU A 89 6.87 14.54 8.22
CA LEU A 89 6.93 13.27 7.48
C LEU A 89 6.75 13.47 5.97
N LEU A 90 5.84 14.36 5.56
CA LEU A 90 5.68 14.72 4.15
C LEU A 90 6.91 15.44 3.59
N GLN A 91 7.57 16.27 4.39
CA GLN A 91 8.82 16.93 4.00
C GLN A 91 9.92 15.91 3.70
N GLU A 92 10.03 14.83 4.50
CA GLU A 92 10.95 13.73 4.23
C GLU A 92 10.66 13.07 2.88
N ILE A 93 9.39 12.85 2.54
CA ILE A 93 8.99 12.30 1.22
C ILE A 93 9.40 13.25 0.09
N VAL A 94 9.00 14.51 0.16
CA VAL A 94 9.22 15.49 -0.93
C VAL A 94 10.71 15.75 -1.14
N SER A 95 11.52 15.68 -0.09
CA SER A 95 12.99 15.83 -0.20
C SER A 95 13.65 14.77 -1.09
N ILE A 96 12.98 13.63 -1.32
CA ILE A 96 13.48 12.54 -2.17
C ILE A 96 13.18 12.75 -3.65
N TYR A 97 12.18 13.55 -3.99
CA TYR A 97 11.74 13.72 -5.39
C TYR A 97 12.86 14.11 -6.38
N PRO A 98 13.81 15.00 -6.04
CA PRO A 98 14.92 15.33 -6.94
C PRO A 98 15.84 14.15 -7.28
N PHE A 99 15.85 13.09 -6.46
CA PHE A 99 16.71 11.92 -6.64
C PHE A 99 16.02 10.77 -7.38
N LEU A 100 14.76 10.93 -7.77
CA LEU A 100 14.01 9.92 -8.53
C LEU A 100 14.36 9.95 -10.03
N SER A 101 14.64 11.14 -10.57
CA SER A 101 14.98 11.36 -11.97
C SER A 101 15.93 12.57 -12.12
N PRO A 102 17.22 12.35 -12.47
CA PRO A 102 17.89 11.07 -12.69
C PRO A 102 17.95 10.21 -11.42
N PRO A 103 18.02 8.86 -11.53
CA PRO A 103 17.88 7.95 -10.40
C PRO A 103 19.15 7.88 -9.54
N ASN A 104 19.36 8.88 -8.68
CA ASN A 104 20.56 9.06 -7.85
C ASN A 104 20.30 8.86 -6.35
N LEU A 105 19.28 8.07 -5.99
CA LEU A 105 18.92 7.79 -4.60
C LEU A 105 19.99 6.95 -3.88
N THR A 106 20.56 7.49 -2.82
CA THR A 106 21.55 6.78 -1.99
C THR A 106 20.89 5.82 -0.99
N PRO A 107 21.61 4.80 -0.49
CA PRO A 107 21.10 3.92 0.58
C PRO A 107 20.69 4.66 1.85
N ALA A 108 21.45 5.69 2.26
CA ALA A 108 21.14 6.48 3.47
C ALA A 108 19.83 7.26 3.31
N GLN A 109 19.65 7.95 2.16
CA GLN A 109 18.41 8.67 1.85
C GLN A 109 17.20 7.72 1.79
N SER A 110 17.35 6.57 1.13
CA SER A 110 16.30 5.55 1.05
C SER A 110 15.91 5.03 2.44
N ASN A 111 16.89 4.70 3.30
CA ASN A 111 16.62 4.25 4.66
C ASN A 111 15.88 5.30 5.48
N ARG A 112 16.33 6.56 5.41
CA ARG A 112 15.74 7.68 6.16
C ARG A 112 14.28 7.90 5.77
N VAL A 113 13.97 8.00 4.47
CA VAL A 113 12.58 8.18 4.02
C VAL A 113 11.74 6.94 4.31
N CYS A 114 12.29 5.73 4.22
CA CYS A 114 11.55 4.51 4.56
C CYS A 114 11.17 4.44 6.04
N ASN A 115 11.97 5.01 6.94
CA ASN A 115 11.56 5.18 8.34
C ASN A 115 10.34 6.11 8.47
N ALA A 116 10.28 7.20 7.70
CA ALA A 116 9.10 8.07 7.66
C ALA A 116 7.87 7.35 7.07
N LEU A 117 8.06 6.60 5.97
CA LEU A 117 7.00 5.77 5.38
C LEU A 117 6.49 4.70 6.37
N ALA A 118 7.36 4.12 7.18
CA ALA A 118 6.99 3.15 8.21
C ALA A 118 6.08 3.76 9.28
N LEU A 119 6.24 5.05 9.61
CA LEU A 119 5.34 5.78 10.52
C LEU A 119 4.01 6.14 9.84
N LEU A 120 4.05 6.57 8.58
CA LEU A 120 2.83 6.80 7.79
C LEU A 120 2.02 5.51 7.60
N GLN A 121 2.69 4.35 7.51
CA GLN A 121 2.04 3.05 7.51
C GLN A 121 1.26 2.80 8.82
N CYS A 122 1.82 3.20 9.97
CA CYS A 122 1.09 3.11 11.25
C CYS A 122 -0.16 3.97 11.23
N VAL A 123 -0.05 5.22 10.78
CA VAL A 123 -1.18 6.15 10.64
C VAL A 123 -2.26 5.61 9.70
N ALA A 124 -1.86 5.03 8.56
CA ALA A 124 -2.78 4.41 7.60
C ALA A 124 -3.47 3.14 8.16
N SER A 125 -2.79 2.40 9.04
CA SER A 125 -3.32 1.17 9.62
C SER A 125 -4.31 1.38 10.76
N HIS A 126 -4.23 2.51 11.47
CA HIS A 126 -5.02 2.77 12.68
C HIS A 126 -6.44 3.27 12.36
N PRO A 127 -7.50 2.72 13.00
CA PRO A 127 -8.89 3.08 12.71
C PRO A 127 -9.17 4.58 12.81
N ASP A 128 -8.67 5.24 13.86
CA ASP A 128 -8.99 6.66 14.12
C ASP A 128 -8.31 7.63 13.15
N THR A 129 -7.22 7.24 12.50
CA THR A 129 -6.43 8.13 11.63
C THR A 129 -6.49 7.75 10.16
N ARG A 130 -6.95 6.54 9.81
CA ARG A 130 -6.99 6.04 8.42
C ARG A 130 -7.76 6.96 7.48
N MET A 131 -8.98 7.32 7.86
CA MET A 131 -9.81 8.18 7.00
C MET A 131 -9.29 9.60 6.96
N LEU A 132 -8.69 10.10 8.05
CA LEU A 132 -8.02 11.40 8.05
C LEU A 132 -6.81 11.40 7.09
N PHE A 133 -6.02 10.32 7.09
CA PHE A 133 -4.90 10.10 6.18
C PHE A 133 -5.34 10.04 4.71
N LEU A 134 -6.44 9.33 4.43
CA LEU A 134 -7.05 9.23 3.11
C LEU A 134 -7.58 10.59 2.63
N ASN A 135 -8.37 11.27 3.46
CA ASN A 135 -8.97 12.57 3.15
C ASN A 135 -7.92 13.69 2.98
N ALA A 136 -6.78 13.57 3.66
CA ALA A 136 -5.62 14.44 3.44
C ALA A 136 -4.85 14.15 2.13
N HIS A 137 -5.28 13.17 1.34
CA HIS A 137 -4.66 12.77 0.06
C HIS A 137 -3.17 12.40 0.19
N ILE A 138 -2.73 11.97 1.38
CA ILE A 138 -1.34 11.58 1.64
C ILE A 138 -0.85 10.43 0.72
N PRO A 139 -1.66 9.42 0.37
CA PRO A 139 -1.23 8.35 -0.55
C PRO A 139 -0.64 8.87 -1.86
N LEU A 140 -1.11 10.01 -2.38
CA LEU A 140 -0.65 10.58 -3.65
C LEU A 140 0.83 10.99 -3.62
N TYR A 141 1.35 11.36 -2.45
CA TYR A 141 2.78 11.68 -2.29
C TYR A 141 3.69 10.46 -2.50
N LEU A 142 3.13 9.24 -2.46
CA LEU A 142 3.88 8.00 -2.61
C LEU A 142 3.94 7.53 -4.07
N TYR A 143 3.08 8.04 -4.94
CA TYR A 143 2.98 7.57 -6.33
C TYR A 143 4.24 7.84 -7.16
N PRO A 144 4.96 8.97 -6.99
CA PRO A 144 6.26 9.16 -7.61
C PRO A 144 7.25 8.04 -7.29
N PHE A 145 7.22 7.49 -6.07
CA PHE A 145 8.07 6.37 -5.67
C PHE A 145 7.69 5.07 -6.38
N LEU A 146 6.40 4.77 -6.46
CA LEU A 146 5.87 3.59 -7.16
C LEU A 146 6.10 3.64 -8.68
N ASN A 147 6.22 4.84 -9.25
CA ASN A 147 6.45 5.05 -10.67
C ASN A 147 7.91 4.80 -11.10
N THR A 148 8.84 4.70 -10.15
CA THR A 148 10.27 4.49 -10.44
C THR A 148 10.58 3.13 -11.05
N THR A 149 11.56 3.07 -11.96
CA THR A 149 11.92 1.86 -12.70
C THR A 149 13.30 1.29 -12.35
N SER A 150 14.12 2.05 -11.63
CA SER A 150 15.47 1.61 -11.22
C SER A 150 15.41 0.36 -10.35
N LYS A 151 16.20 -0.66 -10.69
CA LYS A 151 16.30 -1.94 -9.97
C LYS A 151 17.35 -1.94 -8.85
N SER A 152 17.97 -0.79 -8.54
CA SER A 152 18.94 -0.74 -7.46
C SER A 152 18.27 -0.95 -6.10
N ARG A 153 19.01 -1.50 -5.13
CA ARG A 153 18.50 -1.82 -3.80
C ARG A 153 17.79 -0.63 -3.09
N PRO A 154 18.30 0.62 -3.14
CA PRO A 154 17.61 1.77 -2.54
C PRO A 154 16.21 2.02 -3.13
N PHE A 155 16.04 1.82 -4.45
CA PHE A 155 14.76 2.02 -5.13
C PHE A 155 13.78 0.86 -4.92
N GLU A 156 14.25 -0.38 -4.90
CA GLU A 156 13.43 -1.54 -4.54
C GLU A 156 12.87 -1.40 -3.11
N TYR A 157 13.73 -1.01 -2.16
CA TYR A 157 13.30 -0.80 -0.77
C TYR A 157 12.29 0.34 -0.63
N LEU A 158 12.52 1.45 -1.36
CA LEU A 158 11.60 2.58 -1.40
C LEU A 158 10.21 2.17 -1.93
N ARG A 159 10.15 1.44 -3.05
CA ARG A 159 8.89 0.95 -3.63
C ARG A 159 8.19 -0.02 -2.69
N LEU A 160 8.90 -0.99 -2.12
CA LEU A 160 8.34 -1.98 -1.20
C LEU A 160 7.71 -1.29 0.04
N THR A 161 8.42 -0.33 0.63
CA THR A 161 7.93 0.40 1.81
C THR A 161 6.72 1.26 1.46
N SER A 162 6.72 1.91 0.29
CA SER A 162 5.59 2.69 -0.22
C SER A 162 4.35 1.82 -0.46
N LEU A 163 4.52 0.65 -1.08
CA LEU A 163 3.46 -0.36 -1.23
C LEU A 163 2.96 -0.85 0.13
N GLY A 164 3.82 -0.93 1.14
CA GLY A 164 3.43 -1.28 2.51
C GLY A 164 2.41 -0.31 3.12
N VAL A 165 2.51 0.99 2.81
CA VAL A 165 1.53 2.01 3.24
C VAL A 165 0.19 1.79 2.53
N ILE A 166 0.20 1.62 1.20
CA ILE A 166 -1.03 1.36 0.43
C ILE A 166 -1.67 0.03 0.84
N GLY A 167 -0.85 -0.99 1.07
CA GLY A 167 -1.27 -2.30 1.56
C GLY A 167 -1.94 -2.24 2.94
N ALA A 168 -1.50 -1.33 3.81
CA ALA A 168 -2.14 -1.11 5.10
C ALA A 168 -3.55 -0.49 4.97
N LEU A 169 -3.74 0.43 4.01
CA LEU A 169 -5.04 1.04 3.73
C LEU A 169 -6.07 0.00 3.26
N VAL A 170 -5.70 -0.83 2.28
CA VAL A 170 -6.63 -1.82 1.69
C VAL A 170 -6.82 -3.07 2.56
N LYS A 171 -6.10 -3.20 3.69
CA LYS A 171 -6.16 -4.38 4.56
C LYS A 171 -7.54 -4.54 5.22
N VAL A 172 -8.21 -3.42 5.51
CA VAL A 172 -9.44 -3.37 6.31
C VAL A 172 -10.74 -3.54 5.51
N ASP A 173 -10.65 -3.81 4.21
CA ASP A 173 -11.83 -4.09 3.35
C ASP A 173 -12.87 -2.95 3.34
N ASP A 174 -12.39 -1.71 3.28
CA ASP A 174 -13.21 -0.50 3.25
C ASP A 174 -13.41 0.01 1.81
N THR A 175 -14.65 0.02 1.33
CA THR A 175 -15.02 0.44 -0.03
C THR A 175 -14.70 1.90 -0.31
N GLU A 176 -14.68 2.79 0.69
CA GLU A 176 -14.31 4.20 0.49
C GLU A 176 -12.82 4.33 0.15
N VAL A 177 -11.97 3.53 0.81
CA VAL A 177 -10.55 3.41 0.48
C VAL A 177 -10.35 2.88 -0.95
N ILE A 178 -11.10 1.84 -1.34
CA ILE A 178 -11.04 1.30 -2.70
C ILE A 178 -11.44 2.37 -3.72
N SER A 179 -12.56 3.05 -3.50
CA SER A 179 -13.09 4.10 -4.39
C SER A 179 -12.09 5.24 -4.57
N PHE A 180 -11.46 5.70 -3.48
CA PHE A 180 -10.38 6.69 -3.54
C PHE A 180 -9.24 6.20 -4.43
N LEU A 181 -8.72 4.99 -4.19
CA LEU A 181 -7.57 4.45 -4.92
C LEU A 181 -7.84 4.24 -6.42
N LEU A 182 -9.08 3.87 -6.77
CA LEU A 182 -9.51 3.76 -8.16
C LEU A 182 -9.54 5.12 -8.86
N SER A 183 -9.99 6.17 -8.17
CA SER A 183 -10.03 7.53 -8.70
C SER A 183 -8.65 8.15 -8.94
N THR A 184 -7.59 7.55 -8.38
CA THR A 184 -6.23 8.07 -8.41
C THR A 184 -5.25 7.18 -9.18
N GLU A 185 -5.73 6.23 -9.98
CA GLU A 185 -4.90 5.38 -10.85
C GLU A 185 -3.89 4.47 -10.11
N ILE A 186 -4.27 3.89 -8.95
CA ILE A 186 -3.37 2.94 -8.25
C ILE A 186 -3.07 1.66 -9.07
N ILE A 187 -4.02 1.24 -9.91
CA ILE A 187 -3.95 -0.06 -10.61
C ILE A 187 -2.77 -0.10 -11.58
N PRO A 188 -2.58 0.88 -12.50
CA PRO A 188 -1.39 0.93 -13.35
C PRO A 188 -0.06 0.85 -12.59
N LEU A 189 0.05 1.52 -11.44
CA LEU A 189 1.25 1.51 -10.60
C LEU A 189 1.52 0.12 -10.01
N CYS A 190 0.47 -0.55 -9.53
CA CYS A 190 0.57 -1.93 -9.02
C CYS A 190 0.92 -2.91 -10.14
N LEU A 191 0.26 -2.83 -11.30
CA LEU A 191 0.52 -3.70 -12.45
C LEU A 191 1.96 -3.58 -12.94
N ARG A 192 2.51 -2.36 -13.00
CA ARG A 192 3.93 -2.16 -13.31
C ARG A 192 4.83 -2.86 -12.30
N THR A 193 4.56 -2.68 -11.01
CA THR A 193 5.38 -3.31 -9.95
C THR A 193 5.27 -4.85 -9.97
N MET A 194 4.08 -5.38 -10.28
CA MET A 194 3.84 -6.80 -10.47
C MET A 194 4.65 -7.39 -11.63
N GLU A 195 4.90 -6.63 -12.68
CA GLU A 195 5.69 -7.06 -13.83
C GLU A 195 7.19 -7.05 -13.53
N MET A 196 7.71 -5.95 -12.97
CA MET A 196 9.16 -5.70 -12.93
C MET A 196 9.83 -5.69 -11.54
N GLY A 197 9.06 -5.73 -10.44
CA GLY A 197 9.59 -5.62 -9.07
C GLY A 197 10.27 -6.89 -8.55
N SER A 198 10.92 -6.79 -7.38
CA SER A 198 11.34 -7.97 -6.61
C SER A 198 10.16 -8.85 -6.18
N GLU A 199 10.40 -10.11 -5.83
CA GLU A 199 9.35 -11.06 -5.40
C GLU A 199 8.47 -10.48 -4.28
N LEU A 200 9.07 -9.82 -3.29
CA LEU A 200 8.35 -9.17 -2.20
C LEU A 200 7.46 -8.03 -2.71
N SER A 201 7.99 -7.15 -3.56
CA SER A 201 7.22 -6.05 -4.16
C SER A 201 6.07 -6.58 -5.03
N LYS A 202 6.31 -7.63 -5.83
CA LYS A 202 5.27 -8.31 -6.62
C LYS A 202 4.18 -8.88 -5.73
N THR A 203 4.55 -9.50 -4.61
CA THR A 203 3.61 -10.06 -3.63
C THR A 203 2.71 -8.97 -3.04
N VAL A 204 3.29 -7.85 -2.57
CA VAL A 204 2.50 -6.76 -1.97
C VAL A 204 1.62 -6.06 -3.02
N ALA A 205 2.14 -5.80 -4.21
CA ALA A 205 1.36 -5.20 -5.30
C ALA A 205 0.20 -6.10 -5.74
N THR A 206 0.42 -7.42 -5.86
CA THR A 206 -0.65 -8.38 -6.17
C THR A 206 -1.67 -8.45 -5.05
N PHE A 207 -1.24 -8.38 -3.79
CA PHE A 207 -2.16 -8.29 -2.64
C PHE A 207 -3.05 -7.04 -2.70
N ILE A 208 -2.52 -5.88 -3.09
CA ILE A 208 -3.31 -4.65 -3.26
C ILE A 208 -4.34 -4.83 -4.38
N VAL A 209 -3.92 -5.32 -5.55
CA VAL A 209 -4.84 -5.59 -6.68
C VAL A 209 -5.89 -6.64 -6.29
N GLN A 210 -5.52 -7.66 -5.52
CA GLN A 210 -6.46 -8.63 -4.98
C GLN A 210 -7.51 -7.94 -4.10
N LYS A 211 -7.11 -7.10 -3.14
CA LYS A 211 -8.05 -6.39 -2.27
C LYS A 211 -9.00 -5.49 -3.05
N ILE A 212 -8.50 -4.80 -4.09
CA ILE A 212 -9.36 -4.04 -5.01
C ILE A 212 -10.36 -4.95 -5.72
N LEU A 213 -9.92 -6.07 -6.28
CA LEU A 213 -10.82 -7.03 -6.95
C LEU A 213 -11.87 -7.63 -6.02
N LEU A 214 -11.54 -7.83 -4.73
CA LEU A 214 -12.46 -8.40 -3.75
C LEU A 214 -13.66 -7.49 -3.47
N ASP A 215 -13.47 -6.18 -3.58
CA ASP A 215 -14.55 -5.20 -3.48
C ASP A 215 -15.37 -5.16 -4.79
N ASP A 216 -16.70 -5.01 -4.68
CA ASP A 216 -17.59 -5.02 -5.84
C ASP A 216 -17.35 -3.83 -6.78
N VAL A 217 -17.05 -2.64 -6.23
CA VAL A 217 -16.72 -1.45 -7.03
C VAL A 217 -15.41 -1.65 -7.78
N GLY A 218 -14.42 -2.26 -7.13
CA GLY A 218 -13.14 -2.58 -7.76
C GLY A 218 -13.24 -3.66 -8.84
N LEU A 219 -14.03 -4.71 -8.63
CA LEU A 219 -14.30 -5.71 -9.66
C LEU A 219 -15.00 -5.08 -10.87
N ASP A 220 -16.07 -4.32 -10.65
CA ASP A 220 -16.80 -3.67 -11.74
C ASP A 220 -15.91 -2.71 -12.53
N TYR A 221 -15.10 -1.90 -11.83
CA TYR A 221 -14.15 -0.98 -12.46
C TYR A 221 -13.17 -1.69 -13.41
N ILE A 222 -12.60 -2.82 -12.98
CA ILE A 222 -11.64 -3.60 -13.78
C ILE A 222 -12.34 -4.28 -14.97
N CYS A 223 -13.56 -4.78 -14.76
CA CYS A 223 -14.34 -5.48 -15.78
C CYS A 223 -15.18 -4.56 -16.69
N THR A 224 -15.20 -3.24 -16.43
CA THR A 224 -15.98 -2.27 -17.21
C THR A 224 -15.57 -2.29 -18.68
N THR A 225 -14.26 -2.25 -18.95
CA THR A 225 -13.69 -2.22 -20.30
C THR A 225 -12.79 -3.42 -20.54
N ALA A 226 -12.74 -3.88 -21.80
CA ALA A 226 -11.85 -4.96 -22.20
C ALA A 226 -10.37 -4.59 -21.95
N GLU A 227 -9.99 -3.34 -22.20
CA GLU A 227 -8.62 -2.85 -21.99
C GLU A 227 -8.16 -3.03 -20.54
N ARG A 228 -8.96 -2.63 -19.56
CA ARG A 228 -8.63 -2.79 -18.14
C ARG A 228 -8.52 -4.26 -17.74
N PHE A 229 -9.49 -5.06 -18.15
CA PHE A 229 -9.48 -6.51 -17.91
C PHE A 229 -8.22 -7.17 -18.50
N PHE A 230 -7.92 -6.94 -19.77
CA PHE A 230 -6.77 -7.54 -20.44
C PHE A 230 -5.42 -7.00 -19.92
N ALA A 231 -5.37 -5.75 -19.45
CA ALA A 231 -4.17 -5.23 -18.78
C ALA A 231 -3.86 -6.04 -17.50
N VAL A 232 -4.86 -6.30 -16.66
CA VAL A 232 -4.70 -7.12 -15.45
C VAL A 232 -4.41 -8.58 -15.82
N GLY A 233 -5.18 -9.16 -16.74
CA GLY A 233 -5.04 -10.55 -17.17
C GLY A 233 -3.67 -10.86 -17.77
N ARG A 234 -3.14 -9.97 -18.61
CA ARG A 234 -1.80 -10.12 -19.20
C ARG A 234 -0.70 -10.16 -18.14
N VAL A 235 -0.73 -9.23 -17.18
CA VAL A 235 0.29 -9.18 -16.12
C VAL A 235 0.19 -10.43 -15.23
N LEU A 236 -1.02 -10.83 -14.83
CA LEU A 236 -1.21 -12.07 -14.06
C LEU A 236 -0.72 -13.30 -14.85
N GLY A 237 -1.01 -13.40 -16.15
CA GLY A 237 -0.54 -14.48 -17.01
C GLY A 237 0.97 -14.56 -17.11
N ASN A 238 1.64 -13.41 -17.31
CA ASN A 238 3.11 -13.33 -17.32
C ASN A 238 3.71 -13.78 -15.98
N MET A 239 3.08 -13.44 -14.86
CA MET A 239 3.52 -13.87 -13.54
C MET A 239 3.33 -15.37 -13.32
N VAL A 240 2.24 -15.96 -13.82
CA VAL A 240 2.04 -17.42 -13.78
C VAL A 240 3.16 -18.12 -14.55
N ALA A 241 3.49 -17.65 -15.75
CA ALA A 241 4.59 -18.21 -16.54
C ALA A 241 5.92 -18.13 -15.80
N ALA A 242 6.23 -17.00 -15.17
CA ALA A 242 7.44 -16.83 -14.37
C ALA A 242 7.49 -17.75 -13.13
N LEU A 243 6.34 -18.03 -12.51
CA LEU A 243 6.24 -18.91 -11.34
C LEU A 243 6.49 -20.38 -11.67
N ALA A 244 6.32 -20.81 -12.92
CA ALA A 244 6.66 -22.16 -13.35
C ALA A 244 8.18 -22.41 -13.24
N GLU A 245 8.98 -21.39 -13.55
CA GLU A 245 10.45 -21.42 -13.46
C GLU A 245 10.97 -21.12 -12.05
N GLN A 246 10.35 -20.15 -11.37
CA GLN A 246 10.72 -19.70 -10.02
C GLN A 246 9.51 -19.75 -9.08
N PRO A 247 9.25 -20.90 -8.44
CA PRO A 247 8.07 -21.09 -7.61
C PRO A 247 8.02 -20.15 -6.40
N SER A 248 6.85 -19.55 -6.16
CA SER A 248 6.53 -18.79 -4.94
C SER A 248 5.08 -19.01 -4.55
N SER A 249 4.85 -19.85 -3.53
CA SER A 249 3.50 -20.21 -3.07
C SER A 249 2.71 -19.00 -2.59
N ARG A 250 3.39 -18.01 -1.98
CA ARG A 250 2.76 -16.79 -1.47
C ARG A 250 2.24 -15.92 -2.62
N LEU A 251 3.03 -15.76 -3.67
CA LEU A 251 2.62 -14.98 -4.83
C LEU A 251 1.51 -15.70 -5.61
N LEU A 252 1.68 -17.02 -5.83
CA LEU A 252 0.70 -17.85 -6.52
C LEU A 252 -0.69 -17.78 -5.86
N LYS A 253 -0.75 -17.80 -4.53
CA LYS A 253 -1.98 -17.65 -3.76
C LYS A 253 -2.76 -16.39 -4.12
N HIS A 254 -2.08 -15.24 -4.19
CA HIS A 254 -2.71 -13.98 -4.55
C HIS A 254 -3.19 -13.99 -6.01
N ILE A 255 -2.39 -14.52 -6.94
CA ILE A 255 -2.76 -14.64 -8.35
C ILE A 255 -4.01 -15.50 -8.55
N ILE A 256 -4.06 -16.68 -7.92
CA ILE A 256 -5.23 -17.57 -7.98
C ILE A 256 -6.46 -16.86 -7.42
N ARG A 257 -6.32 -16.11 -6.32
CA ARG A 257 -7.45 -15.38 -5.73
C ARG A 257 -7.96 -14.25 -6.62
N CYS A 258 -7.07 -13.57 -7.35
CA CYS A 258 -7.43 -12.57 -8.36
C CYS A 258 -8.23 -13.20 -9.51
N TYR A 259 -7.73 -14.29 -10.11
CA TYR A 259 -8.44 -14.98 -11.19
C TYR A 259 -9.80 -15.53 -10.73
N LEU A 260 -9.86 -16.14 -9.54
CA LEU A 260 -11.12 -16.61 -8.98
C LEU A 260 -12.13 -15.47 -8.87
N ARG A 261 -11.72 -14.32 -8.35
CA ARG A 261 -12.60 -13.15 -8.23
C ARG A 261 -13.03 -12.59 -9.59
N LEU A 262 -12.13 -12.55 -10.57
CA LEU A 262 -12.47 -12.15 -11.94
C LEU A 262 -13.52 -13.08 -12.55
N SER A 263 -13.52 -14.37 -12.20
CA SER A 263 -14.52 -15.32 -12.71
C SER A 263 -15.94 -15.09 -12.18
N ASP A 264 -16.12 -14.27 -11.14
CA ASP A 264 -17.44 -13.88 -10.64
C ASP A 264 -18.15 -12.89 -11.60
N ASN A 265 -17.39 -12.16 -12.43
CA ASN A 265 -17.96 -11.29 -13.46
C ASN A 265 -18.22 -12.09 -14.74
N PRO A 266 -19.47 -12.14 -15.28
CA PRO A 266 -19.79 -12.97 -16.43
C PRO A 266 -18.93 -12.71 -17.67
N ARG A 267 -18.69 -11.43 -18.01
CA ARG A 267 -17.90 -11.04 -19.18
C ARG A 267 -16.43 -11.45 -19.03
N ALA A 268 -15.88 -11.25 -17.84
CA ALA A 268 -14.51 -11.67 -17.55
C ALA A 268 -14.38 -13.19 -17.52
N CYS A 269 -15.37 -13.90 -16.95
CA CYS A 269 -15.42 -15.36 -16.92
C CYS A 269 -15.40 -15.96 -18.34
N ASP A 270 -16.20 -15.41 -19.25
CA ASP A 270 -16.21 -15.82 -20.66
C ASP A 270 -14.86 -15.58 -21.33
N ALA A 271 -14.22 -14.43 -21.10
CA ALA A 271 -12.89 -14.15 -21.64
C ALA A 271 -11.81 -15.11 -21.07
N LEU A 272 -11.88 -15.44 -19.77
CA LEU A 272 -10.99 -16.38 -19.10
C LEU A 272 -11.05 -17.79 -19.70
N ARG A 273 -12.14 -18.17 -20.38
CA ARG A 273 -12.20 -19.44 -21.13
C ARG A 273 -11.10 -19.55 -22.17
N SER A 274 -10.78 -18.43 -22.83
CA SER A 274 -9.74 -18.35 -23.85
C SER A 274 -8.37 -17.93 -23.34
N CYS A 275 -8.27 -17.18 -22.23
CA CYS A 275 -7.01 -16.56 -21.81
C CYS A 275 -6.48 -17.01 -20.44
N LEU A 276 -7.16 -17.89 -19.71
CA LEU A 276 -6.61 -18.47 -18.48
C LEU A 276 -5.36 -19.30 -18.80
N PRO A 277 -4.20 -19.06 -18.17
CA PRO A 277 -2.98 -19.82 -18.42
C PRO A 277 -3.14 -21.33 -18.20
N ASP A 278 -2.62 -22.15 -19.12
CA ASP A 278 -2.74 -23.61 -19.04
C ASP A 278 -2.05 -24.21 -17.81
N MET A 279 -1.00 -23.56 -17.30
CA MET A 279 -0.32 -23.95 -16.06
C MET A 279 -1.21 -23.90 -14.81
N LEU A 280 -2.34 -23.17 -14.87
CA LEU A 280 -3.37 -23.16 -13.82
C LEU A 280 -4.43 -24.26 -14.02
N ARG A 281 -4.45 -24.90 -15.19
CA ARG A 281 -5.37 -25.99 -15.53
C ARG A 281 -4.72 -27.36 -15.39
N ASP A 282 -3.39 -27.42 -15.45
CA ASP A 282 -2.63 -28.66 -15.36
C ASP A 282 -2.03 -28.89 -13.94
N ALA A 283 -1.11 -29.84 -13.85
CA ALA A 283 -0.48 -30.25 -12.59
C ALA A 283 0.76 -29.39 -12.19
N THR A 284 1.11 -28.34 -12.94
CA THR A 284 2.35 -27.55 -12.78
C THR A 284 2.56 -27.09 -11.34
N PHE A 285 1.52 -26.55 -10.69
CA PHE A 285 1.63 -26.00 -9.33
C PHE A 285 1.23 -26.97 -8.21
N SER A 286 1.08 -28.27 -8.50
CA SER A 286 0.62 -29.26 -7.50
C SER A 286 1.54 -29.34 -6.28
N SER A 287 2.85 -29.14 -6.45
CA SER A 287 3.84 -29.08 -5.37
C SER A 287 3.63 -27.84 -4.49
N CYS A 288 3.48 -26.66 -5.10
CA CYS A 288 3.27 -25.39 -4.40
C CYS A 288 1.98 -25.35 -3.59
N LEU A 289 0.94 -26.05 -4.07
CA LEU A 289 -0.39 -26.10 -3.45
C LEU A 289 -0.57 -27.28 -2.50
N ARG A 290 0.49 -28.07 -2.24
CA ARG A 290 0.40 -29.26 -1.39
C ARG A 290 -0.02 -28.91 0.04
N GLU A 291 0.58 -27.86 0.59
CA GLU A 291 0.41 -27.44 1.99
C GLU A 291 -0.63 -26.31 2.17
N ASP A 292 -1.21 -25.78 1.08
CA ASP A 292 -2.28 -24.77 1.14
C ASP A 292 -3.60 -25.33 0.55
N PRO A 293 -4.41 -26.06 1.35
CA PRO A 293 -5.67 -26.63 0.88
C PRO A 293 -6.72 -25.57 0.54
N THR A 294 -6.58 -24.35 1.04
CA THR A 294 -7.49 -23.24 0.75
C THR A 294 -7.25 -22.73 -0.66
N THR A 295 -5.99 -22.45 -1.00
CA THR A 295 -5.61 -22.00 -2.35
C THR A 295 -5.90 -23.09 -3.39
N ARG A 296 -5.72 -24.36 -3.06
CA ARG A 296 -6.12 -25.48 -3.94
C ARG A 296 -7.62 -25.47 -4.25
N ARG A 297 -8.47 -25.27 -3.23
CA ARG A 297 -9.93 -25.16 -3.43
C ARG A 297 -10.30 -23.96 -4.29
N TRP A 298 -9.62 -22.83 -4.12
CA TRP A 298 -9.81 -21.66 -4.97
C TRP A 298 -9.48 -21.94 -6.43
N LEU A 299 -8.38 -22.66 -6.70
CA LEU A 299 -8.01 -23.05 -8.06
C LEU A 299 -9.04 -23.98 -8.68
N GLN A 300 -9.51 -24.99 -7.94
CA GLN A 300 -10.56 -25.91 -8.40
C GLN A 300 -11.86 -25.16 -8.74
N GLN A 301 -12.29 -24.24 -7.88
CA GLN A 301 -13.47 -23.41 -8.14
C GLN A 301 -13.30 -22.52 -9.37
N LEU A 302 -12.13 -21.90 -9.55
CA LEU A 302 -11.81 -21.09 -10.72
C LEU A 302 -11.92 -21.92 -12.00
N VAL A 303 -11.29 -23.11 -12.02
CA VAL A 303 -11.34 -24.01 -13.17
C VAL A 303 -12.78 -24.44 -13.46
N HIS A 304 -13.58 -24.74 -12.43
CA HIS A 304 -14.99 -25.07 -12.57
C HIS A 304 -15.82 -23.92 -13.16
N ASN A 305 -15.66 -22.68 -12.65
CA ASN A 305 -16.37 -21.50 -13.15
C ASN A 305 -16.11 -21.27 -14.64
N VAL A 306 -14.85 -21.39 -15.05
CA VAL A 306 -14.43 -21.18 -16.45
C VAL A 306 -14.85 -22.35 -17.36
N GLN A 307 -15.00 -23.56 -16.82
CA GLN A 307 -15.48 -24.74 -17.56
C GLN A 307 -17.01 -24.89 -17.61
N GLY A 308 -17.76 -24.03 -16.90
CA GLY A 308 -19.22 -24.09 -16.76
C GLY A 308 -19.98 -24.25 -18.09
N PRO A 309 -21.26 -24.67 -18.04
CA PRO A 309 -21.97 -25.18 -19.20
C PRO A 309 -21.83 -24.22 -20.38
N ARG A 310 -21.36 -24.76 -21.51
CA ARG A 310 -21.44 -24.07 -22.79
C ARG A 310 -22.91 -23.72 -22.97
N VAL A 311 -23.29 -22.47 -22.75
CA VAL A 311 -24.53 -21.97 -23.32
C VAL A 311 -24.29 -22.13 -24.81
N ALA A 312 -24.85 -23.22 -25.37
CA ALA A 312 -24.97 -23.33 -26.80
C ALA A 312 -25.63 -22.03 -27.22
N LEU A 313 -24.92 -21.21 -27.97
CA LEU A 313 -25.57 -20.28 -28.88
C LEU A 313 -26.61 -21.13 -29.60
N GLN A 314 -27.88 -20.97 -29.20
CA GLN A 314 -28.99 -21.66 -29.82
C GLN A 314 -28.86 -21.37 -31.30
N GLY A 315 -28.61 -22.43 -32.06
CA GLY A 315 -28.82 -22.41 -33.50
C GLY A 315 -30.25 -21.98 -33.72
N GLY A 316 -30.43 -20.75 -34.20
CA GLY A 316 -31.66 -20.32 -34.84
C GLY A 316 -31.78 -21.06 -36.17
N GLY A 317 -32.21 -22.32 -36.12
CA GLY A 317 -32.84 -22.97 -37.26
C GLY A 317 -34.22 -22.35 -37.45
N GLY A 318 -34.49 -21.82 -38.64
CA GLY A 318 -35.83 -21.33 -38.97
C GLY A 318 -35.89 -20.37 -40.15
N PHE A 319 -35.39 -20.75 -41.32
CA PHE A 319 -35.85 -20.18 -42.60
C PHE A 319 -36.01 -21.29 -43.63
N ASP A 320 -37.00 -22.14 -43.42
CA ASP A 320 -37.67 -22.90 -44.47
C ASP A 320 -39.10 -22.35 -44.60
N HIS A 321 -39.29 -21.34 -45.44
CA HIS A 321 -40.50 -21.13 -46.26
C HIS A 321 -40.43 -19.81 -47.05
N MET A 322 -40.33 -19.90 -48.39
CA MET A 322 -41.14 -19.21 -49.41
C MET A 322 -40.44 -19.33 -50.78
N LEU A 323 -40.86 -20.30 -51.61
CA LEU A 323 -41.67 -20.10 -52.83
C LEU A 323 -40.90 -19.38 -53.95
N VAL A 324 -40.39 -20.10 -54.95
CA VAL A 324 -41.10 -20.40 -56.21
C VAL A 324 -41.82 -19.17 -56.76
N ASN A 325 -41.09 -18.40 -57.57
CA ASN A 325 -41.48 -17.97 -58.92
C ASN A 325 -40.26 -17.37 -59.63
#